data_AF-A0A3C1G4M8-F1
#
_entry.id   AF-A0A3C1G4M8-F1
#
_cell.length_a   1.000
_cell.length_b   1.000
_cell.length_c   1.000
_cell.angle_alpha   90.00
_cell.angle_beta   90.00
_cell.angle_gamma   90.00
#
_symmetry.space_group_name_H-M   'P 1'
#
loop_
_entity.id
_entity.type
_entity.pdbx_description
1 polymer ?
#
loop_
_entity_poly.entity_id
_entity_poly.type
_entity_poly.pdbx_seq_one_letter_code
_entity_poly.pdbx_strand_id
1 'polypeptide(L)' 'MTSRAETKAGEIKCPWCESEALYKYGKAWTGKQRFLCMMCGKQFT' A
#
# COMPACT_ATOMS: atom_id res chain seq x y z
N MET A 1 -27.36 16.66 0.29
CA MET A 1 -26.11 16.19 0.92
C MET A 1 -25.36 15.32 -0.09
N THR A 2 -24.70 15.92 -1.08
CA THR A 2 -23.98 15.16 -2.12
C THR A 2 -22.49 15.11 -1.75
N SER A 3 -22.14 14.17 -0.88
CA SER A 3 -20.75 13.94 -0.50
C SER A 3 -20.06 13.08 -1.57
N ARG A 4 -18.93 13.61 -2.02
CA ARG A 4 -18.15 13.20 -3.19
C ARG A 4 -17.62 11.77 -3.11
N ALA A 5 -17.60 11.16 -4.30
CA ALA A 5 -17.03 9.87 -4.63
C ALA A 5 -15.68 9.59 -3.96
N GLU A 6 -15.62 8.48 -3.24
CA GLU A 6 -14.40 7.92 -2.68
C GLU A 6 -13.51 7.39 -3.80
N THR A 7 -12.35 8.02 -3.96
CA THR A 7 -11.26 7.58 -4.82
C THR A 7 -10.87 6.15 -4.42
N LYS A 8 -11.16 5.20 -5.31
CA LYS A 8 -10.80 3.79 -5.22
C LYS A 8 -9.27 3.64 -5.26
N ALA A 9 -8.61 3.88 -4.14
CA ALA A 9 -7.23 3.50 -3.93
C ALA A 9 -7.23 1.99 -3.72
N GLY A 10 -6.77 1.22 -4.74
CA GLY A 10 -6.63 -0.23 -4.61
C GLY A 10 -5.94 -0.57 -3.30
N GLU A 11 -6.70 -1.16 -2.37
CA GLU A 11 -6.29 -1.50 -1.02
C GLU A 11 -5.25 -2.61 -1.07
N ILE A 12 -4.00 -2.23 -1.34
CA ILE A 12 -2.85 -3.08 -1.08
C ILE A 12 -2.74 -3.19 0.43
N LYS A 13 -2.74 -4.44 0.93
CA LYS A 13 -2.55 -4.80 2.33
C LYS A 13 -1.26 -5.58 2.48
N CYS A 14 -0.68 -5.52 3.68
CA CYS A 14 0.47 -6.34 4.00
C CYS A 14 0.11 -7.83 3.95
N PRO A 15 0.79 -8.69 3.17
CA PRO A 15 0.44 -10.11 3.08
C PRO A 15 0.83 -10.92 4.34
N TRP A 16 1.50 -10.30 5.32
CA TRP A 16 1.91 -10.96 6.56
C TRP A 16 1.07 -10.60 7.77
N CYS A 17 0.57 -9.36 7.85
CA CYS A 17 -0.20 -8.89 9.00
C CYS A 17 -1.51 -8.21 8.61
N GLU A 18 -1.85 -8.21 7.31
CA GLU A 18 -3.08 -7.67 6.73
C GLU A 18 -3.30 -6.18 6.99
N SER A 19 -2.29 -5.49 7.50
CA SER A 19 -2.36 -4.06 7.75
C SER A 19 -2.39 -3.24 6.45
N GLU A 20 -3.20 -2.20 6.46
CA GLU A 20 -3.28 -1.16 5.44
C GLU A 20 -2.25 -0.03 5.63
N ALA A 21 -1.56 -0.01 6.78
CA ALA A 21 -0.52 0.97 7.06
C ALA A 21 0.78 0.64 6.29
N LEU A 22 0.82 1.09 5.04
CA LEU A 22 1.90 0.81 4.10
C LEU A 22 2.56 2.10 3.60
N TYR A 23 3.89 2.13 3.67
CA TYR A 23 4.71 3.19 3.10
C TYR A 23 5.21 2.82 1.70
N LYS A 24 4.90 3.67 0.71
CA LYS A 24 5.30 3.47 -0.69
C LYS A 24 6.67 4.13 -0.92
N TYR A 25 7.74 3.33 -1.05
CA TYR A 25 9.11 3.83 -1.21
C TYR A 25 9.66 3.54 -2.62
N GLY A 26 9.17 4.30 -3.60
CA GLY A 26 9.62 4.23 -4.98
C GLY A 26 9.22 2.94 -5.71
N LYS A 27 9.80 2.73 -6.90
CA LYS A 27 9.53 1.57 -7.75
C LYS A 27 10.82 0.77 -7.96
N ALA A 28 10.70 -0.55 -8.06
CA ALA A 28 11.79 -1.39 -8.52
C ALA A 28 12.14 -1.04 -9.98
N TRP A 29 13.32 -1.45 -10.44
CA TRP A 29 13.74 -1.29 -11.84
C TRP A 29 12.74 -1.90 -12.84
N THR A 30 12.04 -2.96 -12.42
CA THR A 30 10.97 -3.63 -13.18
C THR A 30 9.64 -2.86 -13.22
N GLY A 31 9.56 -1.69 -12.58
CA GLY A 31 8.35 -0.87 -12.49
C GLY A 31 7.38 -1.27 -11.36
N LYS A 32 7.64 -2.37 -10.64
CA LYS A 32 6.81 -2.79 -9.49
C LYS A 32 6.93 -1.80 -8.33
N GLN A 33 5.80 -1.43 -7.75
CA GLN A 33 5.75 -0.51 -6.63
C GLN A 33 6.30 -1.16 -5.38
N ARG A 34 7.23 -0.51 -4.65
CA ARG A 34 7.71 -1.02 -3.36
C ARG A 34 6.85 -0.51 -2.21
N PHE A 35 6.55 -1.41 -1.28
CA PHE A 35 5.75 -1.18 -0.09
C PHE A 35 6.51 -1.67 1.14
N LEU A 36 6.55 -0.85 2.18
CA LEU A 36 7.04 -1.20 3.50
C LEU A 36 5.84 -1.17 4.45
N CYS A 37 5.54 -2.29 5.11
CA CYS A 37 4.51 -2.31 6.12
C CYS A 37 5.02 -1.63 7.39
N MET A 38 4.31 -0.60 7.84
CA MET A 38 4.66 0.15 9.05
C MET A 38 4.31 -0.62 10.34
N MET A 39 3.44 -1.63 10.27
CA MET A 39 3.06 -2.43 11.44
C MET A 39 4.01 -3.59 11.71
N CYS A 40 4.50 -4.27 10.68
CA CYS A 40 5.38 -5.44 10.84
C CYS A 40 6.79 -5.23 10.30
N GLY A 41 7.09 -4.07 9.68
CA GLY A 41 8.40 -3.74 9.12
C GLY A 41 8.79 -4.51 7.86
N LYS A 42 7.90 -5.34 7.30
CA LYS A 42 8.19 -6.16 6.12
C LYS A 42 8.05 -5.38 4.81
N GLN A 43 8.94 -5.68 3.87
CA GLN A 43 8.97 -5.07 2.55
C GLN A 43 8.40 -6.02 1.49
N PHE A 44 7.63 -5.48 0.55
CA PHE A 44 7.06 -6.23 -0.58
C PHE A 44 6.84 -5.35 -1.80
N THR A 45 6.52 -5.98 -2.93
CA THR A 45 6.30 -5.32 -4.23
C THR A 45 5.11 -5.89 -4.97
#